data_AF-A0A955F2F0-F1
#
_entry.id   AF-A0A955F2F0-F1
#
_cell.length_a   1.000
_cell.length_b   1.000
_cell.length_c   1.000
_cell.angle_alpha   90.00
_cell.angle_beta   90.00
_cell.angle_gamma   90.00
#
_symmetry.space_group_name_H-M   'P 1'
#
loop_
_entity.id
_entity.type
_entity.pdbx_description
1 polymer ?
#
loop_
_entity_poly.entity_id
_entity_poly.type
_entity_poly.pdbx_seq_one_letter_code
_entity_poly.pdbx_strand_id
1 'polypeptide(L)'
;MAFRILEVIVPEAELARVSDLLENQNVVHSWMTRGEQATGMVRVLLDVQNTEALTDLFVRHFGSWPGFRLILLPIEATLPVIEPEGPTPDLREEKTPKGPLRISREELIEDIAEASNVNWVYVATVVLSTVVAGVGLIRGDVAVVIGGMVIAPLLGPNI
;
A
#
# COMPACT_ATOMS: atom_id res chain seq x y z
N MET A 1 5.23 10.75 -7.37
CA MET A 1 3.90 10.22 -7.00
C MET A 1 4.01 8.72 -7.03
N ALA A 2 3.32 8.03 -6.14
CA ALA A 2 3.23 6.58 -6.18
C ALA A 2 1.91 6.24 -6.86
N PHE A 3 1.94 5.37 -7.87
CA PHE A 3 0.73 4.80 -8.46
C PHE A 3 0.49 3.41 -7.87
N ARG A 4 -0.75 2.96 -7.95
CA ARG A 4 -1.13 1.59 -7.60
C ARG A 4 -1.97 1.01 -8.74
N ILE A 5 -1.81 -0.29 -8.98
CA ILE A 5 -2.79 -1.06 -9.73
C ILE A 5 -3.71 -1.74 -8.72
N LEU A 6 -5.00 -1.46 -8.83
CA LEU A 6 -6.04 -2.20 -8.13
C LEU A 6 -6.59 -3.26 -9.08
N GLU A 7 -6.47 -4.53 -8.70
CA GLU A 7 -7.01 -5.67 -9.42
C GLU A 7 -8.16 -6.27 -8.63
N VAL A 8 -9.35 -6.32 -9.23
CA VAL A 8 -10.58 -6.77 -8.59
C VAL A 8 -11.20 -7.89 -9.42
N ILE A 9 -11.50 -9.01 -8.75
CA ILE A 9 -12.25 -10.12 -9.34
C ILE A 9 -13.72 -9.96 -8.94
N VAL A 10 -14.59 -9.89 -9.94
CA VAL A 10 -16.04 -9.68 -9.81
C VAL A 10 -16.82 -10.70 -10.67
N PRO A 11 -18.14 -10.89 -10.47
CA PRO A 11 -18.96 -11.66 -11.39
C PRO A 11 -19.07 -10.97 -12.76
N GLU A 12 -19.13 -11.74 -13.85
CA GLU A 12 -19.26 -11.19 -15.22
C GLU A 12 -20.54 -10.34 -15.39
N ALA A 13 -21.63 -10.72 -14.72
CA ALA A 13 -22.90 -10.00 -14.75
C ALA A 13 -22.81 -8.55 -14.21
N GLU A 14 -21.82 -8.28 -13.36
CA GLU A 14 -21.64 -7.00 -12.70
C GLU A 14 -20.55 -6.13 -13.36
N LEU A 15 -19.87 -6.63 -14.40
CA LEU A 15 -18.86 -5.86 -15.14
C LEU A 15 -19.40 -4.53 -15.68
N ALA A 16 -20.66 -4.52 -16.12
CA ALA A 16 -21.33 -3.30 -16.60
C ALA A 16 -21.56 -2.26 -15.49
N ARG A 17 -21.76 -2.69 -14.24
CA ARG A 17 -21.84 -1.77 -13.09
C ARG A 17 -20.47 -1.23 -12.70
N VAL A 18 -19.42 -2.01 -12.89
CA VAL A 18 -18.06 -1.56 -12.59
C VAL A 18 -17.63 -0.42 -13.52
N SER A 19 -18.03 -0.44 -14.81
CA SER A 19 -17.75 0.70 -15.69
C SER A 19 -18.42 1.98 -15.18
N ASP A 20 -19.68 1.91 -14.75
CA ASP A 20 -20.41 3.08 -14.22
C ASP A 20 -19.79 3.60 -12.91
N LEU A 21 -19.28 2.70 -12.06
CA LEU A 21 -18.58 3.07 -10.82
C LEU A 21 -17.23 3.73 -11.07
N LEU A 22 -16.54 3.36 -12.16
CA LEU A 22 -15.24 3.90 -12.53
C LEU A 22 -15.34 5.26 -13.23
N GLU A 23 -16.41 5.53 -14.00
CA GLU A 23 -16.63 6.83 -14.64
C GLU A 23 -16.74 7.99 -13.63
N ASN A 24 -17.18 7.69 -12.41
CA ASN A 24 -17.33 8.67 -11.33
C ASN A 24 -16.03 8.90 -10.54
N GLN A 25 -14.95 8.20 -10.86
CA GLN A 25 -13.68 8.25 -10.13
C GLN A 25 -12.55 8.72 -11.05
N ASN A 26 -11.60 9.49 -10.49
CA ASN A 26 -10.46 10.00 -11.24
C ASN A 26 -9.42 8.88 -11.44
N VAL A 27 -9.71 8.01 -12.41
CA VAL A 27 -8.96 6.81 -12.78
C VAL A 27 -8.05 7.12 -13.96
N VAL A 28 -6.78 6.73 -13.88
CA VAL A 28 -5.81 6.98 -14.95
C VAL A 28 -6.07 6.05 -16.14
N HIS A 29 -6.29 4.77 -15.86
CA HIS A 29 -6.59 3.77 -16.88
C HIS A 29 -7.35 2.60 -16.27
N SER A 30 -8.23 1.95 -17.04
CA SER A 30 -8.90 0.73 -16.61
C SER A 30 -8.88 -0.34 -17.70
N TRP A 31 -8.68 -1.58 -17.29
CA TRP A 31 -8.76 -2.76 -18.14
C TRP A 31 -9.80 -3.70 -17.57
N MET A 32 -10.65 -4.26 -18.44
CA MET A 32 -11.61 -5.28 -18.06
C MET A 32 -11.36 -6.52 -18.91
N THR A 33 -11.23 -7.67 -18.26
CA THR A 33 -11.04 -8.95 -18.92
C THR A 33 -12.12 -9.92 -18.43
N ARG A 34 -12.73 -10.66 -19.36
CA ARG A 34 -13.67 -11.72 -19.03
C ARG A 34 -12.87 -13.02 -18.84
N GLY A 35 -13.04 -13.65 -17.69
CA GLY A 35 -12.48 -14.96 -17.38
C GLY A 35 -13.38 -16.09 -17.86
N GLU A 36 -12.83 -17.30 -17.91
CA GLU A 36 -13.53 -18.48 -18.44
C GLU A 36 -14.66 -19.00 -17.53
N GLN A 37 -14.71 -18.59 -16.24
CA GLN A 37 -15.64 -19.13 -15.23
C GLN A 37 -16.78 -18.15 -14.84
N ALA A 38 -17.29 -17.36 -15.79
CA ALA A 38 -18.26 -16.29 -15.52
C ALA A 38 -17.78 -15.25 -14.48
N THR A 39 -16.45 -15.10 -14.36
CA THR A 39 -15.79 -14.11 -13.52
C THR A 39 -15.17 -13.04 -14.42
N GLY A 40 -15.42 -11.78 -14.08
CA GLY A 40 -14.75 -10.63 -14.64
C GLY A 40 -13.55 -10.22 -13.79
N MET A 41 -12.52 -9.73 -14.45
CA MET A 41 -11.33 -9.17 -13.83
C MET A 41 -11.21 -7.72 -14.25
N VAL A 42 -11.09 -6.82 -13.28
CA VAL A 42 -10.97 -5.39 -13.50
C VAL A 42 -9.66 -4.92 -12.92
N ARG A 43 -8.80 -4.35 -13.76
CA ARG A 43 -7.56 -3.69 -13.33
C ARG A 43 -7.72 -2.19 -13.50
N VAL A 44 -7.33 -1.44 -12.49
CA VAL A 44 -7.44 0.00 -12.45
C VAL A 44 -6.08 0.57 -12.08
N LEU A 45 -5.55 1.47 -12.90
CA LEU A 45 -4.38 2.28 -12.55
C LEU A 45 -4.89 3.58 -11.92
N LEU A 46 -4.43 3.87 -10.70
CA LEU A 46 -4.88 5.02 -9.93
C LEU A 46 -3.75 5.62 -9.10
N ASP A 47 -3.91 6.90 -8.77
CA ASP A 47 -3.07 7.58 -7.78
C ASP A 47 -3.39 7.02 -6.38
N VAL A 48 -2.37 6.97 -5.52
CA VAL A 48 -2.52 6.54 -4.12
C VAL A 48 -3.59 7.36 -3.37
N GLN A 49 -3.78 8.63 -3.71
CA GLN A 49 -4.83 9.46 -3.10
C GLN A 49 -6.25 8.90 -3.29
N ASN A 50 -6.50 8.22 -4.42
CA ASN A 50 -7.82 7.68 -4.76
C ASN A 50 -7.98 6.21 -4.38
N THR A 51 -6.93 5.59 -3.80
CA THR A 51 -6.91 4.14 -3.51
C THR A 51 -7.89 3.75 -2.41
N GLU A 52 -7.96 4.49 -1.31
CA GLU A 52 -8.89 4.20 -0.22
C GLU A 52 -10.35 4.30 -0.70
N ALA A 53 -10.70 5.39 -1.40
CA ALA A 53 -12.05 5.64 -1.87
C ALA A 53 -12.55 4.54 -2.83
N LEU A 54 -11.68 4.13 -3.76
CA LEU A 54 -12.04 3.09 -4.73
C LEU A 54 -12.14 1.71 -4.07
N THR A 55 -11.21 1.39 -3.16
CA THR A 55 -11.23 0.12 -2.41
C THR A 55 -12.48 0.00 -1.56
N ASP A 56 -12.85 1.05 -0.82
CA ASP A 56 -14.09 1.10 -0.04
C ASP A 56 -15.33 0.88 -0.91
N LEU A 57 -15.37 1.47 -2.11
CA LEU A 57 -16.49 1.28 -3.04
C LEU A 57 -16.60 -0.18 -3.49
N PHE A 58 -15.51 -0.81 -3.90
CA PHE A 58 -15.52 -2.20 -4.32
C PHE A 58 -15.90 -3.15 -3.17
N VAL A 59 -15.35 -2.94 -1.97
CA VAL A 59 -15.67 -3.75 -0.79
C VAL A 59 -17.14 -3.60 -0.40
N ARG A 60 -17.72 -2.40 -0.45
CA ARG A 60 -19.14 -2.18 -0.14
C ARG A 60 -20.08 -2.87 -1.12
N HIS A 61 -19.75 -2.88 -2.40
CA HIS A 61 -20.63 -3.44 -3.44
C HIS A 61 -20.44 -4.94 -3.65
N PHE A 62 -19.20 -5.43 -3.54
CA PHE A 62 -18.85 -6.80 -3.91
C PHE A 62 -18.30 -7.64 -2.75
N GLY A 63 -18.04 -7.05 -1.58
CA GLY A 63 -17.45 -7.75 -0.43
C GLY A 63 -18.30 -8.89 0.13
N SER A 64 -19.60 -8.93 -0.18
CA SER A 64 -20.49 -10.05 0.19
C SER A 64 -20.41 -11.25 -0.76
N TRP A 65 -19.72 -11.13 -1.90
CA TRP A 65 -19.59 -12.21 -2.86
C TRP A 65 -18.43 -13.15 -2.49
N PRO A 66 -18.64 -14.48 -2.39
CA PRO A 66 -17.61 -15.41 -1.93
C PRO A 66 -16.39 -15.51 -2.85
N GLY A 67 -16.50 -15.12 -4.13
CA GLY A 67 -15.40 -15.08 -5.08
C GLY A 67 -14.66 -13.73 -5.14
N PHE A 68 -15.07 -12.75 -4.32
CA PHE A 68 -14.50 -11.41 -4.39
C PHE A 68 -13.06 -11.43 -3.89
N ARG A 69 -12.17 -10.87 -4.72
CA ARG A 69 -10.79 -10.67 -4.36
C ARG A 69 -10.33 -9.33 -4.89
N LEU A 70 -9.65 -8.60 -4.03
CA LEU A 70 -9.05 -7.31 -4.33
C LEU A 70 -7.56 -7.42 -4.05
N ILE A 71 -6.75 -7.04 -5.02
CA ILE A 71 -5.30 -7.13 -5.00
C ILE A 71 -4.77 -5.73 -5.31
N LEU A 72 -3.92 -5.21 -4.44
CA LEU A 72 -3.29 -3.91 -4.62
C LEU A 72 -1.81 -4.12 -4.95
N LEU A 73 -1.35 -3.56 -6.07
CA LEU A 73 0.00 -3.72 -6.57
C LEU A 73 0.72 -2.36 -6.59
N PRO A 74 1.91 -2.23 -5.99
CA PRO A 74 2.73 -1.03 -6.14
C PRO A 74 3.22 -0.90 -7.58
N ILE A 75 3.17 0.32 -8.12
CA ILE A 75 3.71 0.62 -9.45
C ILE A 75 4.98 1.43 -9.32
N GLU A 76 6.06 0.86 -9.84
CA GLU A 76 7.39 1.48 -9.84
C GLU A 76 7.54 2.52 -10.95
N ALA A 77 6.90 2.31 -12.11
CA ALA A 77 6.95 3.22 -13.24
C ALA A 77 5.76 3.04 -14.21
N THR A 78 5.41 4.13 -14.89
CA THR A 78 4.40 4.15 -15.97
C THR A 78 4.92 4.97 -17.14
N LEU A 79 4.72 4.50 -18.37
CA LEU A 79 4.99 5.27 -19.59
C LEU A 79 3.73 5.27 -20.47
N PRO A 80 3.31 6.42 -21.02
CA PRO A 80 3.89 7.76 -20.84
C PRO A 80 3.77 8.29 -19.39
N VAL A 81 4.58 9.29 -19.04
CA VAL A 81 4.51 9.92 -17.72
C VAL A 81 3.15 10.63 -17.61
N ILE A 82 2.35 10.22 -16.62
CA ILE A 82 1.06 10.85 -16.34
C ILE A 82 1.33 12.11 -15.52
N GLU A 83 1.13 13.27 -16.14
CA GLU A 83 1.17 14.56 -15.47
C GLU A 83 -0.17 14.80 -14.78
N PRO A 84 -0.20 15.33 -13.54
CA PRO A 84 -1.46 15.62 -12.86
C PRO A 84 -2.22 16.69 -13.63
N GLU A 85 -3.53 16.49 -13.82
CA GLU A 85 -4.42 17.55 -14.31
C GLU A 85 -4.54 18.65 -13.23
N GLY A 86 -3.69 19.65 -13.36
CA GLY A 86 -3.71 20.90 -12.60
C GLY A 86 -3.05 22.00 -13.42
N PRO A 87 -3.54 23.24 -13.39
CA PRO A 87 -3.13 24.27 -14.33
C PRO A 87 -1.70 24.73 -14.00
N THR A 88 -0.75 24.54 -14.92
CA THR A 88 0.39 25.46 -15.04
C THR A 88 -0.09 26.67 -15.82
N PRO A 89 0.08 27.92 -15.32
CA PRO A 89 1.43 28.50 -15.27
C PRO A 89 1.69 29.43 -14.08
N ASP A 90 2.84 29.31 -13.42
CA ASP A 90 3.88 30.35 -13.42
C ASP A 90 5.02 30.02 -12.46
N LEU A 91 6.20 30.46 -12.88
CA LEU A 91 7.46 30.43 -12.14
C LEU A 91 7.33 31.22 -10.82
N ARG A 92 7.07 30.52 -9.71
CA ARG A 92 7.54 30.97 -8.39
C ARG A 92 7.64 29.78 -7.44
N GLU A 93 8.86 29.58 -6.98
CA GLU A 93 9.21 28.71 -5.87
C GLU A 93 8.32 29.02 -4.66
N GLU A 94 7.34 28.16 -4.39
CA GLU A 94 6.92 27.87 -3.04
C GLU A 94 7.02 26.37 -2.85
N LYS A 95 8.02 25.96 -2.04
CA LYS A 95 8.11 24.62 -1.48
C LYS A 95 6.88 24.41 -0.60
N THR A 96 5.76 24.04 -1.21
CA THR A 96 4.70 23.36 -0.49
C THR A 96 5.32 22.08 0.06
N PRO A 97 5.27 21.82 1.37
CA PRO A 97 5.75 20.56 1.90
C PRO A 97 4.95 19.48 1.18
N LYS A 98 5.64 18.64 0.39
CA LYS A 98 5.06 17.39 -0.10
C LYS A 98 4.48 16.73 1.14
N GLY A 99 3.14 16.65 1.20
CA GLY A 99 2.46 15.96 2.27
C GLY A 99 3.09 14.57 2.43
N PRO A 100 3.04 13.97 3.64
CA PRO A 100 3.58 12.63 3.84
C PRO A 100 3.07 11.73 2.70
N LEU A 101 3.95 10.91 2.11
CA LEU A 101 3.54 9.89 1.15
C LEU A 101 2.39 9.14 1.84
N ARG A 102 1.15 9.34 1.35
CA ARG A 102 0.00 8.63 1.91
C ARG A 102 0.21 7.16 1.57
N ILE A 103 0.13 6.30 2.56
CA ILE A 103 0.12 4.85 2.42
C ILE A 103 -1.36 4.44 2.57
N SER A 104 -1.84 3.48 1.76
CA SER A 104 -3.24 3.02 1.88
C SER A 104 -3.43 2.23 3.19
N ARG A 105 -4.68 2.18 3.69
CA ARG A 105 -5.01 1.39 4.89
C ARG A 105 -4.71 -0.09 4.69
N GLU A 106 -4.96 -0.63 3.52
CA GLU A 106 -4.73 -2.03 3.18
C GLU A 106 -3.24 -2.35 3.19
N GLU A 107 -2.42 -1.46 2.62
CA GLU A 107 -0.95 -1.55 2.65
C GLU A 107 -0.44 -1.49 4.11
N LEU A 108 -0.94 -0.54 4.90
CA LEU A 108 -0.58 -0.42 6.32
C LEU A 108 -1.01 -1.65 7.14
N ILE A 109 -2.17 -2.24 6.85
CA ILE A 109 -2.65 -3.44 7.55
C ILE A 109 -1.76 -4.64 7.22
N GLU A 110 -1.41 -4.83 5.95
CA GLU A 110 -0.53 -5.93 5.54
C GLU A 110 0.88 -5.76 6.13
N ASP A 111 1.45 -4.56 6.06
CA ASP A 111 2.76 -4.24 6.64
C ASP A 111 2.79 -4.52 8.15
N ILE A 112 1.74 -4.09 8.87
CA ILE A 112 1.61 -4.35 10.31
C ILE A 112 1.38 -5.84 10.56
N ALA A 113 0.55 -6.52 9.77
CA ALA A 113 0.29 -7.95 9.93
C ALA A 113 1.55 -8.79 9.73
N GLU A 114 2.38 -8.45 8.73
CA GLU A 114 3.67 -9.08 8.50
C GLU A 114 4.64 -8.80 9.66
N ALA A 115 4.77 -7.53 10.08
CA ALA A 115 5.64 -7.14 11.19
C ALA A 115 5.21 -7.72 12.55
N SER A 116 3.91 -8.03 12.72
CA SER A 116 3.34 -8.54 13.97
C SER A 116 3.41 -10.07 14.09
N ASN A 117 4.02 -10.77 13.13
CA ASN A 117 4.12 -12.22 13.15
C ASN A 117 5.19 -12.69 14.17
N VAL A 118 4.77 -12.90 15.41
CA VAL A 118 5.64 -13.35 16.50
C VAL A 118 6.05 -14.80 16.28
N ASN A 119 7.33 -15.01 15.94
CA ASN A 119 7.93 -16.33 15.87
C ASN A 119 9.04 -16.50 16.93
N TRP A 120 9.57 -17.72 17.06
CA TRP A 120 10.59 -18.01 18.07
C TRP A 120 11.90 -17.24 17.85
N VAL A 121 12.27 -16.99 16.59
CA VAL A 121 13.46 -16.19 16.23
C VAL A 121 13.27 -14.75 16.65
N TYR A 122 12.07 -14.17 16.44
CA TYR A 122 11.71 -12.83 16.88
C TYR A 122 11.88 -12.66 18.40
N VAL A 123 11.38 -13.62 19.19
CA VAL A 123 11.55 -13.58 20.65
C VAL A 123 13.02 -13.68 21.03
N ALA A 124 13.79 -14.57 20.39
CA ALA A 124 15.21 -14.73 20.66
C ALA A 124 16.02 -13.47 20.34
N THR A 125 15.78 -12.81 19.20
CA THR A 125 16.49 -11.59 18.81
C THR A 125 16.12 -10.39 19.69
N VAL A 126 14.86 -10.28 20.14
CA VAL A 126 14.44 -9.26 21.11
C VAL A 126 15.15 -9.46 22.47
N VAL A 127 15.20 -10.69 22.98
CA VAL A 127 15.91 -11.00 24.24
C VAL A 127 17.40 -10.67 24.09
N LEU A 128 18.03 -11.09 22.98
CA LEU A 128 19.43 -10.82 22.73
C LEU A 128 19.73 -9.31 22.61
N SER A 129 18.89 -8.57 21.88
CA SER A 129 18.97 -7.11 21.76
C SER A 129 18.85 -6.43 23.12
N THR A 130 17.94 -6.90 23.98
CA THR A 130 17.75 -6.36 25.34
C THR A 130 19.01 -6.53 26.18
N VAL A 131 19.66 -7.69 26.10
CA VAL A 131 20.93 -7.96 26.79
C VAL A 131 22.04 -7.04 26.25
N VAL A 132 22.18 -6.93 24.92
CA VAL A 132 23.21 -6.08 24.29
C VAL A 132 23.01 -4.61 24.66
N ALA A 133 21.77 -4.10 24.57
CA ALA A 133 21.43 -2.74 24.95
C ALA A 133 21.68 -2.49 26.45
N GLY A 134 21.32 -3.43 27.32
CA GLY A 134 21.62 -3.36 28.76
C GLY A 134 23.12 -3.29 29.04
N VAL A 135 23.94 -4.08 28.35
CA VAL A 135 25.40 -4.01 28.45
C VAL A 135 25.93 -2.66 27.94
N GLY A 136 25.41 -2.17 26.81
CA GLY A 136 25.77 -0.85 26.27
C GLY A 136 25.47 0.29 27.25
N LEU A 137 24.32 0.24 27.91
CA LEU A 137 23.93 1.21 28.94
C LEU A 137 24.85 1.16 30.17
N ILE A 138 25.17 -0.03 30.68
CA ILE A 138 26.07 -0.20 31.83
C ILE A 138 27.49 0.29 31.50
N ARG A 139 27.95 0.09 30.25
CA ARG A 139 29.29 0.52 29.80
C ARG A 139 29.35 1.98 29.36
N GLY A 140 28.20 2.65 29.22
CA GLY A 140 28.13 4.00 28.64
C GLY A 140 28.56 4.05 27.17
N ASP A 141 28.42 2.94 26.43
CA ASP A 141 28.85 2.84 25.04
C ASP A 141 27.65 2.96 24.09
N VAL A 142 27.52 4.14 23.50
CA VAL A 142 26.46 4.46 22.54
C VAL A 142 26.52 3.56 21.30
N ALA A 143 27.71 3.16 20.85
CA ALA A 143 27.85 2.30 19.68
C ALA A 143 27.24 0.91 19.94
N VAL A 144 27.41 0.37 21.15
CA VAL A 144 26.81 -0.91 21.55
C VAL A 144 25.28 -0.78 21.67
N VAL A 145 24.79 0.36 22.18
CA VAL A 145 23.34 0.62 22.26
C VAL A 145 22.71 0.71 20.86
N ILE A 146 23.35 1.41 19.92
CA ILE A 146 22.90 1.48 18.52
C ILE A 146 22.96 0.09 17.86
N GLY A 147 24.02 -0.68 18.13
CA GLY A 147 24.12 -2.07 17.69
C GLY A 147 22.94 -2.93 18.17
N GLY A 148 22.52 -2.75 19.42
CA GLY A 148 21.32 -3.39 19.98
C GLY A 148 20.03 -3.02 19.23
N MET A 149 19.84 -1.75 18.88
CA MET A 149 18.70 -1.29 18.06
C MET A 149 18.66 -1.97 16.69
N VAL A 150 19.80 -2.11 16.01
CA VAL A 150 19.88 -2.70 14.66
C VAL A 150 19.59 -4.21 14.68
N ILE A 151 19.90 -4.90 15.78
CA ILE A 151 19.62 -6.34 15.95
C ILE A 151 18.13 -6.60 16.20
N ALA A 152 17.41 -5.64 16.79
CA ALA A 152 16.02 -5.82 17.17
C ALA A 152 15.10 -5.80 15.93
N PRO A 153 14.23 -6.79 15.73
CA PRO A 153 13.27 -6.82 14.63
C PRO A 153 12.05 -5.90 14.87
N LEU A 154 12.27 -4.73 15.51
CA LEU A 154 11.20 -3.84 15.96
C LEU A 154 10.87 -2.72 14.98
N LEU A 155 11.71 -2.48 13.97
CA LEU A 155 11.55 -1.37 13.03
C LEU A 155 10.53 -1.65 11.90
N GLY A 156 9.95 -2.85 11.84
CA GLY A 156 9.00 -3.22 10.77
C GLY A 156 9.59 -3.09 9.36
N PRO A 157 8.79 -3.23 8.30
CA PRO A 157 9.19 -2.73 6.98
C PRO A 157 9.47 -1.23 7.09
N ASN A 158 10.65 -0.83 6.61
CA ASN A 158 11.10 0.57 6.67
C ASN A 158 10.18 1.42 5.77
N ILE A 159 9.43 2.35 6.37
CA ILE A 159 8.57 3.33 5.67
C ILE A 159 9.36 4.17 4.66
#